data_AF-A0A9Q0BRT2-F1
#
_entry.id   AF-A0A9Q0BRT2-F1
#
_cell.length_a   1.000
_cell.length_b   1.000
_cell.length_c   1.000
_cell.angle_alpha   90.00
_cell.angle_beta   90.00
_cell.angle_gamma   90.00
#
_symmetry.space_group_name_H-M   'P 1'
#
loop_
_entity.id
_entity.type
_entity.pdbx_description
1 polymer ?
#
loop_
_entity_poly.entity_id
_entity_poly.type
_entity_poly.pdbx_seq_one_letter_code
_entity_poly.pdbx_strand_id
1 'polypeptide(L)'
;MDEVDKIIMHQLQQVDATIEPTEELAEFTPEQVVRAVSGCLAEIPMAQRFGVASSLAQGCKDSGYRGDIGYQTFLYPNAVELRKLLMFLIEQLPRERQTTEDGASGKMQALSHRQLLQRQIRKELTHQLKTPWVPQFARSVGNRKSLGCSSLGIEFRPHINLSIPSANPEERTKEEQQYFDQLAPNLFQQTASKSVDLIASVLHKNELDRWGQGLPDSTLLFVDSEEPEAPIIAPTQSPSSGEAEVSPFQELSNQVQELRVQCETLLTERKSHAAALAALKLRETKATEEIGRIQPMLKLHERTSLVLADPEENLAKLESLLKSTQSKRQTLTQQWLDYRKPLLDTLEELKTAKEAQEVQGIRNSIENLEQELQAKTKQHNELNATLRSASQSLAPRKEYTRRIHEFIGNIRKQRADIYKVLDDTRQLQKQLNVVGAQLQRQFNYTDDLLFQSAKHDLHAKRAYKLLAQLHANCSELVECVSLTGNVTKQIRELEVQIDGEKLKNVLTSLQQITGDIQKFEQHIQELQGQIRAAEHPKVES
;
A
#
# COMPACT_ATOMS: atom_id res chain seq x y z
N MET A 1 33.06 5.57 -21.24
CA MET A 1 33.39 5.52 -19.81
C MET A 1 32.17 5.95 -19.00
N ASP A 2 31.60 7.10 -19.35
CA ASP A 2 30.45 7.71 -18.66
C ASP A 2 29.16 6.87 -18.71
N GLU A 3 28.95 6.05 -19.75
CA GLU A 3 27.78 5.17 -19.84
C GLU A 3 27.82 4.02 -18.84
N VAL A 4 29.00 3.45 -18.59
CA VAL A 4 29.18 2.36 -17.61
C VAL A 4 28.99 2.91 -16.20
N ASP A 5 29.48 4.11 -15.94
CA ASP A 5 29.28 4.78 -14.65
C ASP A 5 27.81 5.11 -14.40
N LYS A 6 27.08 5.56 -15.43
CA LYS A 6 25.62 5.75 -15.35
C LYS A 6 24.86 4.46 -15.05
N ILE A 7 25.28 3.33 -15.63
CA ILE A 7 24.67 2.01 -15.38
C ILE A 7 24.95 1.55 -13.94
N ILE A 8 26.20 1.71 -13.47
CA ILE A 8 26.61 1.38 -12.11
C ILE A 8 25.81 2.22 -11.10
N MET A 9 25.68 3.53 -11.34
CA MET A 9 24.90 4.44 -10.48
C MET A 9 23.42 4.08 -10.44
N HIS A 10 22.82 3.77 -11.60
CA HIS A 10 21.42 3.34 -11.67
C HIS A 10 21.18 2.01 -10.92
N GLN A 11 22.14 1.08 -10.96
CA GLN A 11 22.02 -0.19 -10.25
C GLN A 11 22.30 -0.07 -8.75
N LEU A 12 23.20 0.83 -8.34
CA LEU A 12 23.40 1.17 -6.92
C LEU A 12 22.17 1.85 -6.32
N GLN A 13 21.49 2.74 -7.06
CA GLN A 13 20.24 3.37 -6.62
C GLN A 13 19.12 2.36 -6.36
N GLN A 14 19.10 1.23 -7.09
CA GLN A 14 18.12 0.15 -6.86
C GLN A 14 18.39 -0.64 -5.56
N VAL A 15 19.64 -0.63 -5.07
CA VAL A 15 20.06 -1.32 -3.85
C VAL A 15 19.97 -0.38 -2.64
N ASP A 16 20.32 0.89 -2.80
CA ASP A 16 20.26 1.93 -1.76
C ASP A 16 19.69 3.24 -2.33
N ALA A 17 18.44 3.56 -1.96
CA ALA A 17 17.69 4.70 -2.52
C ALA A 17 18.15 6.07 -2.01
N THR A 18 19.22 6.13 -1.21
CA THR A 18 19.77 7.36 -0.62
C THR A 18 20.94 7.98 -1.39
N ILE A 19 21.39 7.33 -2.47
CA ILE A 19 22.49 7.82 -3.32
C ILE A 19 21.90 8.63 -4.49
N GLU A 20 22.09 9.97 -4.48
CA GLU A 20 21.60 10.86 -5.54
C GLU A 20 22.50 10.80 -6.81
N PRO A 21 21.92 10.84 -8.02
CA PRO A 21 22.60 10.49 -9.27
C PRO A 21 23.23 11.70 -9.97
N THR A 22 24.12 12.43 -9.30
CA THR A 22 24.60 13.72 -9.87
C THR A 22 26.12 13.89 -10.02
N GLU A 23 26.97 12.96 -9.58
CA GLU A 23 28.42 13.19 -9.65
C GLU A 23 29.19 11.98 -10.19
N GLU A 24 30.21 12.25 -11.00
CA GLU A 24 31.08 11.26 -11.65
C GLU A 24 31.74 10.35 -10.59
N LEU A 25 32.05 9.09 -10.94
CA LEU A 25 32.64 8.10 -10.01
C LEU A 25 33.97 8.57 -9.36
N ALA A 26 34.56 9.66 -9.86
CA ALA A 26 35.76 10.31 -9.36
C ALA A 26 35.54 11.18 -8.10
N GLU A 27 34.33 11.67 -7.83
CA GLU A 27 34.01 12.54 -6.69
C GLU A 27 33.42 11.79 -5.48
N PHE A 28 33.33 10.45 -5.58
CA PHE A 28 32.75 9.62 -4.53
C PHE A 28 33.54 9.75 -3.22
N THR A 29 32.87 10.21 -2.17
CA THR A 29 33.49 10.31 -0.84
C THR A 29 33.75 8.91 -0.27
N PRO A 30 34.81 8.71 0.53
CA PRO A 30 35.12 7.40 1.13
C PRO A 30 33.95 6.78 1.91
N GLU A 31 33.10 7.62 2.52
CA GLU A 31 31.92 7.17 3.26
C GLU A 31 30.81 6.64 2.35
N GLN A 32 30.66 7.21 1.15
CA GLN A 32 29.72 6.71 0.14
C GLN A 32 30.22 5.40 -0.46
N VAL A 33 31.53 5.24 -0.70
CA VAL A 33 32.12 3.97 -1.17
C VAL A 33 31.86 2.84 -0.19
N VAL A 34 32.19 3.06 1.09
CA VAL A 34 31.98 2.07 2.15
C VAL A 34 30.52 1.70 2.28
N ARG A 35 29.60 2.67 2.20
CA ARG A 35 28.16 2.44 2.24
C ARG A 35 27.68 1.61 1.04
N ALA A 36 28.04 1.99 -0.19
CA ALA A 36 27.68 1.27 -1.40
C ALA A 36 28.17 -0.20 -1.36
N VAL A 37 29.39 -0.43 -0.89
CA VAL A 37 29.98 -1.76 -0.81
C VAL A 37 29.37 -2.58 0.34
N SER A 38 29.04 -1.96 1.48
CA SER A 38 28.26 -2.61 2.56
C SER A 38 26.80 -2.87 2.19
N GLY A 39 26.20 -2.09 1.27
CA GLY A 39 24.87 -2.34 0.74
C GLY A 39 24.83 -3.61 -0.14
N CYS A 40 25.91 -3.86 -0.88
CA CYS A 40 26.11 -5.10 -1.64
C CYS A 40 26.46 -6.30 -0.75
N LEU A 41 27.15 -6.06 0.38
CA LEU A 41 27.57 -7.07 1.34
C LEU A 41 26.77 -6.93 2.65
N ALA A 42 25.59 -7.56 2.70
CA ALA A 42 24.60 -7.50 3.79
C ALA A 42 25.18 -7.26 5.22
N GLU A 43 24.72 -6.15 5.82
CA GLU A 43 24.85 -5.67 7.22
C GLU A 43 26.08 -6.10 8.03
N ILE A 44 27.05 -5.18 8.17
CA ILE A 44 28.16 -5.29 9.13
C ILE A 44 28.10 -4.11 10.12
N PRO A 45 28.16 -4.35 11.44
CA PRO A 45 28.05 -3.33 12.48
C PRO A 45 29.28 -2.42 12.58
N MET A 46 29.02 -1.16 12.94
CA MET A 46 29.94 -0.03 12.82
C MET A 46 30.94 0.05 13.99
N ALA A 47 32.18 -0.42 13.79
CA ALA A 47 33.29 -0.15 14.72
C ALA A 47 34.62 0.04 13.98
N GLN A 48 35.18 1.26 14.10
CA GLN A 48 36.48 1.74 13.61
C GLN A 48 36.74 1.61 12.09
N ARG A 49 36.93 2.76 11.41
CA ARG A 49 37.08 2.92 9.95
C ARG A 49 38.06 1.94 9.30
N PHE A 50 39.18 1.61 9.96
CA PHE A 50 40.17 0.66 9.44
C PHE A 50 39.72 -0.81 9.52
N GLY A 51 39.05 -1.20 10.61
CA GLY A 51 38.54 -2.57 10.79
C GLY A 51 37.44 -2.89 9.78
N VAL A 52 36.53 -1.93 9.56
CA VAL A 52 35.47 -2.04 8.54
C VAL A 52 36.05 -2.14 7.13
N ALA A 53 37.01 -1.28 6.77
CA ALA A 53 37.65 -1.32 5.44
C ALA A 53 38.40 -2.63 5.19
N SER A 54 39.11 -3.18 6.19
CA SER A 54 39.74 -4.50 6.09
C SER A 54 38.73 -5.65 6.03
N SER A 55 37.64 -5.57 6.79
CA SER A 55 36.58 -6.57 6.77
C SER A 55 35.82 -6.59 5.43
N LEU A 56 35.55 -5.42 4.84
CA LEU A 56 34.98 -5.30 3.50
C LEU A 56 35.94 -5.81 2.42
N ALA A 57 37.24 -5.50 2.52
CA ALA A 57 38.24 -6.04 1.61
C ALA A 57 38.29 -7.58 1.67
N GLN A 58 38.21 -8.14 2.88
CA GLN A 58 38.16 -9.59 3.08
C GLN A 58 36.86 -10.19 2.53
N GLY A 59 35.71 -9.59 2.82
CA GLY A 59 34.41 -10.03 2.27
C GLY A 59 34.35 -10.00 0.74
N CYS A 60 35.02 -9.03 0.10
CA CYS A 60 35.16 -8.99 -1.36
C CYS A 60 36.06 -10.11 -1.89
N LYS A 61 37.15 -10.46 -1.18
CA LYS A 61 38.02 -11.59 -1.53
C LYS A 61 37.32 -12.93 -1.34
N ASP A 62 36.57 -13.09 -0.26
CA ASP A 62 35.79 -14.29 0.03
C ASP A 62 34.66 -14.49 -1.00
N SER A 63 34.14 -13.39 -1.56
CA SER A 63 33.19 -13.39 -2.69
C SER A 63 33.84 -13.72 -4.04
N GLY A 64 35.16 -13.94 -4.10
CA GLY A 64 35.88 -14.41 -5.29
C GLY A 64 36.55 -13.33 -6.14
N TYR A 65 36.69 -12.10 -5.65
CA TYR A 65 37.38 -11.05 -6.41
C TYR A 65 38.88 -11.33 -6.54
N ARG A 66 39.41 -11.30 -7.77
CA ARG A 66 40.81 -11.66 -8.09
C ARG A 66 41.81 -10.50 -8.08
N GLY A 67 41.35 -9.26 -7.85
CA GLY A 67 42.24 -8.10 -7.77
C GLY A 67 42.74 -7.82 -6.36
N ASP A 68 43.87 -7.12 -6.25
CA ASP A 68 44.44 -6.71 -4.96
C ASP A 68 43.58 -5.62 -4.31
N ILE A 69 42.67 -6.04 -3.43
CA ILE A 69 41.88 -5.13 -2.58
C ILE A 69 42.50 -5.08 -1.18
N GLY A 70 42.75 -3.88 -0.68
CA GLY A 70 43.12 -3.60 0.69
C GLY A 70 42.28 -2.47 1.30
N TYR A 71 42.52 -2.14 2.56
CA TYR A 71 41.85 -1.01 3.23
C TYR A 71 42.09 0.34 2.53
N GLN A 72 43.20 0.44 1.78
CA GLN A 72 43.59 1.64 1.04
C GLN A 72 42.61 1.98 -0.08
N THR A 73 42.04 0.97 -0.76
CA THR A 73 41.08 1.17 -1.85
C THR A 73 39.77 1.84 -1.36
N PHE A 74 39.43 1.65 -0.08
CA PHE A 74 38.23 2.25 0.53
C PHE A 74 38.51 3.60 1.21
N LEU A 75 39.71 3.80 1.75
CA LEU A 75 40.12 5.06 2.39
C LEU A 75 40.61 6.11 1.38
N TYR A 76 41.15 5.65 0.23
CA TYR A 76 41.66 6.48 -0.86
C TYR A 76 41.15 5.92 -2.21
N PRO A 77 39.91 6.25 -2.59
CA PRO A 77 39.27 5.64 -3.75
C PRO A 77 39.95 6.05 -5.07
N ASN A 78 40.41 5.05 -5.82
CA ASN A 78 40.86 5.21 -7.20
C ASN A 78 39.70 4.83 -8.14
N ALA A 79 39.25 5.76 -8.98
CA ALA A 79 38.08 5.58 -9.85
C ALA A 79 38.17 4.34 -10.75
N VAL A 80 39.38 3.93 -11.17
CA VAL A 80 39.58 2.75 -12.03
C VAL A 80 39.42 1.44 -11.24
N GLU A 81 39.93 1.39 -10.00
CA GLU A 81 39.82 0.22 -9.13
C GLU A 81 38.42 0.08 -8.55
N LEU A 82 37.82 1.20 -8.16
CA LEU A 82 36.45 1.27 -7.64
C LEU A 82 35.45 0.81 -8.70
N ARG A 83 35.61 1.21 -9.96
CA ARG A 83 34.76 0.73 -11.07
C ARG A 83 34.84 -0.78 -11.26
N LYS A 84 36.05 -1.36 -11.23
CA LYS A 84 36.24 -2.82 -11.36
C LYS A 84 35.62 -3.57 -10.20
N LEU A 85 35.79 -3.05 -8.98
CA LEU A 85 35.24 -3.63 -7.75
C LEU A 85 33.71 -3.58 -7.73
N LEU A 86 33.11 -2.41 -8.04
CA LEU A 86 31.65 -2.25 -8.10
C LEU A 86 31.03 -3.07 -9.23
N MET A 87 31.67 -3.12 -10.40
CA MET A 87 31.20 -3.93 -11.52
C MET A 87 31.19 -5.43 -11.17
N PHE A 88 32.21 -5.91 -10.48
CA PHE A 88 32.24 -7.28 -9.96
C PHE A 88 31.15 -7.54 -8.90
N LEU A 89 31.00 -6.65 -7.92
CA LEU A 89 30.00 -6.82 -6.86
C LEU A 89 28.58 -6.78 -7.42
N ILE A 90 28.32 -5.92 -8.39
CA ILE A 90 27.05 -5.84 -9.12
C ILE A 90 26.77 -7.12 -9.90
N GLU A 91 27.80 -7.74 -10.49
CA GLU A 91 27.65 -9.01 -11.21
C GLU A 91 27.33 -10.19 -10.27
N GLN A 92 27.76 -10.11 -9.01
CA GLN A 92 27.47 -11.11 -7.96
C GLN A 92 26.14 -10.88 -7.21
N LEU A 93 25.50 -9.72 -7.39
CA LEU A 93 24.15 -9.50 -6.84
C LEU A 93 23.15 -10.40 -7.60
N PRO A 94 22.23 -11.10 -6.91
CA PRO A 94 21.16 -11.84 -7.58
C PRO A 94 20.36 -10.86 -8.45
N ARG A 95 20.48 -10.98 -9.77
CA ARG A 95 19.68 -10.22 -10.74
C ARG A 95 18.23 -10.66 -10.65
N GLU A 96 17.50 -10.14 -9.67
CA GLU A 96 16.08 -10.44 -9.51
C GLU A 96 15.33 -9.27 -8.86
N ARG A 97 15.15 -8.20 -9.64
CA ARG A 97 14.05 -7.23 -9.49
C ARG A 97 13.61 -6.68 -10.86
N GLN A 98 13.48 -7.54 -11.86
CA GLN A 98 12.62 -7.26 -13.00
C GLN A 98 11.38 -8.14 -12.87
N THR A 99 10.28 -7.50 -12.49
CA THR A 99 8.93 -8.04 -12.67
C THR A 99 8.72 -8.31 -14.16
N THR A 100 8.74 -9.60 -14.49
CA THR A 100 7.88 -10.29 -15.48
C THR A 100 7.74 -9.65 -16.86
N GLU A 101 8.45 -10.19 -17.83
CA GLU A 101 7.90 -10.94 -18.97
C GLU A 101 9.06 -11.66 -19.70
N ASP A 102 8.74 -12.84 -20.27
CA ASP A 102 9.57 -13.69 -21.12
C ASP A 102 10.63 -14.65 -20.52
N GLY A 103 10.15 -15.89 -20.36
CA GLY A 103 10.71 -17.10 -20.97
C GLY A 103 12.23 -17.33 -21.07
N ALA A 104 12.68 -18.28 -20.25
CA ALA A 104 13.76 -19.24 -20.52
C ALA A 104 15.22 -18.75 -20.53
N SER A 105 15.92 -18.99 -19.42
CA SER A 105 17.09 -19.89 -19.32
C SER A 105 18.02 -19.42 -18.22
N GLY A 106 18.25 -20.28 -17.22
CA GLY A 106 19.24 -20.04 -16.18
C GLY A 106 18.92 -20.88 -14.95
N LYS A 107 19.76 -21.88 -14.68
CA LYS A 107 19.60 -22.87 -13.60
C LYS A 107 19.46 -22.19 -12.23
N MET A 108 18.24 -21.88 -11.81
CA MET A 108 17.95 -21.54 -10.41
C MET A 108 17.83 -22.83 -9.64
N GLN A 109 18.81 -23.06 -8.78
CA GLN A 109 18.78 -24.10 -7.76
C GLN A 109 17.45 -23.98 -7.00
N ALA A 110 16.62 -25.01 -7.10
CA ALA A 110 15.33 -25.08 -6.41
C ALA A 110 15.57 -24.85 -4.92
N LEU A 111 15.22 -23.65 -4.43
CA LEU A 111 15.32 -23.30 -3.03
C LEU A 111 14.50 -24.31 -2.24
N SER A 112 15.11 -24.93 -1.22
CA SER A 112 14.44 -25.93 -0.39
C SER A 112 13.16 -25.33 0.20
N HIS A 113 12.09 -26.12 0.34
CA HIS A 113 10.80 -25.68 0.87
C HIS A 113 10.94 -24.88 2.18
N ARG A 114 11.93 -25.25 3.01
CA ARG A 114 12.31 -24.54 4.23
C ARG A 114 12.82 -23.11 3.98
N GLN A 115 13.62 -22.89 2.95
CA GLN A 115 14.17 -21.57 2.58
C GLN A 115 13.08 -20.67 2.00
N LEU A 116 12.14 -21.25 1.24
CA LEU A 116 10.99 -20.54 0.69
C LEU A 116 10.02 -20.12 1.79
N LEU A 117 9.75 -21.02 2.75
CA LEU A 117 8.98 -20.73 3.96
C LEU A 117 9.67 -19.67 4.83
N GLN A 118 10.98 -19.75 5.05
CA GLN A 118 11.72 -18.73 5.80
C GLN A 118 11.66 -17.36 5.12
N ARG A 119 11.68 -17.31 3.78
CA ARG A 119 11.48 -16.06 3.02
C ARG A 119 10.06 -15.53 3.16
N GLN A 120 9.05 -16.39 3.13
CA GLN A 120 7.66 -15.98 3.35
C GLN A 120 7.44 -15.47 4.77
N ILE A 121 7.93 -16.19 5.78
CA ILE A 121 7.87 -15.77 7.18
C ILE A 121 8.58 -14.44 7.38
N ARG A 122 9.79 -14.25 6.82
CA ARG A 122 10.48 -12.96 6.89
C ARG A 122 9.70 -11.86 6.20
N LYS A 123 9.16 -12.08 5.00
CA LYS A 123 8.35 -11.08 4.29
C LYS A 123 7.12 -10.68 5.11
N GLU A 124 6.42 -11.65 5.68
CA GLU A 124 5.22 -11.43 6.48
C GLU A 124 5.54 -10.74 7.81
N LEU A 125 6.60 -11.16 8.51
CA LEU A 125 7.08 -10.48 9.73
C LEU A 125 7.49 -9.04 9.45
N THR A 126 8.24 -8.77 8.37
CA THR A 126 8.63 -7.41 8.02
C THR A 126 7.41 -6.57 7.63
N HIS A 127 6.40 -7.15 7.00
CA HIS A 127 5.13 -6.50 6.71
C HIS A 127 4.33 -6.20 8.00
N GLN A 128 4.27 -7.15 8.93
CA GLN A 128 3.59 -7.02 10.21
C GLN A 128 4.28 -6.04 11.16
N LEU A 129 5.61 -6.00 11.17
CA LEU A 129 6.38 -5.03 11.95
C LEU A 129 6.27 -3.61 11.39
N LYS A 130 6.12 -3.46 10.07
CA LYS A 130 5.88 -2.16 9.42
C LYS A 130 4.43 -1.70 9.51
N THR A 131 3.49 -2.56 9.88
CA THR A 131 2.09 -2.18 10.09
C THR A 131 1.88 -1.74 11.53
N PRO A 132 1.31 -0.54 11.78
CA PRO A 132 1.00 -0.12 13.15
C PRO A 132 -0.01 -1.08 13.78
N TRP A 133 0.33 -1.56 14.98
CA TRP A 133 -0.48 -2.50 15.78
C TRP A 133 -1.81 -1.85 16.17
N VAL A 134 -2.92 -2.50 15.82
CA VAL A 134 -4.28 -2.04 16.13
C VAL A 134 -5.10 -3.21 16.71
N PRO A 135 -5.78 -3.01 17.85
CA PRO A 135 -6.68 -4.00 18.44
C PRO A 135 -7.78 -4.47 17.47
N GLN A 136 -8.21 -5.73 17.61
CA GLN A 136 -9.08 -6.40 16.63
C GLN A 136 -10.40 -5.65 16.35
N PHE A 137 -10.97 -4.97 17.35
CA PHE A 137 -12.24 -4.23 17.23
C PHE A 137 -12.13 -2.93 16.42
N ALA A 138 -10.94 -2.37 16.25
CA ALA A 138 -10.71 -1.13 15.50
C ALA A 138 -10.26 -1.37 14.04
N ARG A 139 -10.16 -2.63 13.60
CA ARG A 139 -9.74 -3.01 12.24
C ARG A 139 -10.77 -2.66 11.15
N SER A 140 -12.05 -2.53 11.50
CA SER A 140 -13.13 -2.18 10.57
C SER A 140 -13.27 -0.67 10.31
N VAL A 141 -12.73 0.18 11.19
CA VAL A 141 -12.82 1.65 11.07
C VAL A 141 -11.68 2.21 10.22
N GLY A 142 -10.55 1.50 10.13
CA GLY A 142 -9.36 1.91 9.38
C GLY A 142 -9.27 1.29 7.99
N ASN A 143 -10.04 1.78 7.02
CA ASN A 143 -9.85 1.45 5.61
C ASN A 143 -8.57 2.17 5.11
N ARG A 144 -7.41 1.52 5.25
CA ARG A 144 -6.09 2.05 4.90
C ARG A 144 -5.89 2.07 3.38
N LYS A 145 -6.46 3.06 2.70
CA LYS A 145 -6.06 3.40 1.33
C LYS A 145 -4.82 4.29 1.38
N SER A 146 -3.71 3.76 0.86
CA SER A 146 -2.43 4.42 0.56
C SER A 146 -1.67 5.04 1.72
N LEU A 147 -0.50 4.46 2.00
CA LEU A 147 0.66 5.04 2.69
C LEU A 147 0.60 6.56 2.94
N GLY A 148 0.49 6.95 4.21
CA GLY A 148 0.64 8.33 4.66
C GLY A 148 0.98 8.33 6.14
N CYS A 149 2.21 8.74 6.46
CA CYS A 149 2.65 8.97 7.83
C CYS A 149 1.76 10.04 8.46
N SER A 150 0.84 9.63 9.34
CA SER A 150 0.30 10.49 10.39
C SER A 150 0.64 9.83 11.71
N SER A 151 1.83 10.14 12.22
CA SER A 151 2.21 9.93 13.60
C SER A 151 1.46 10.96 14.46
N LEU A 152 0.16 10.81 14.59
CA LEU A 152 -0.57 11.27 15.76
C LEU A 152 -1.08 10.01 16.43
N GLY A 153 -0.24 9.44 17.29
CA GLY A 153 -0.68 8.42 18.23
C GLY A 153 -1.83 9.02 19.02
N ILE A 154 -3.04 8.51 18.80
CA ILE A 154 -4.15 8.77 19.72
C ILE A 154 -3.72 8.10 21.02
N GLU A 155 -3.27 8.90 22.00
CA GLU A 155 -3.00 8.40 23.34
C GLU A 155 -4.28 7.77 23.87
N PHE A 156 -4.28 6.44 24.03
CA PHE A 156 -5.31 5.77 24.80
C PHE A 156 -5.12 6.20 26.25
N ARG A 157 -5.98 7.10 26.73
CA ARG A 157 -6.07 7.49 28.14
C ARG A 157 -7.25 6.73 28.76
N PRO A 158 -7.03 5.53 29.33
CA PRO A 158 -8.10 4.86 30.05
C PRO A 158 -8.50 5.71 31.25
N HIS A 159 -9.81 5.84 31.50
CA HIS A 159 -10.31 6.43 32.73
C HIS A 159 -10.09 5.43 33.87
N ILE A 160 -8.96 5.56 34.57
CA ILE A 160 -8.34 4.63 35.53
C ILE A 160 -9.14 4.38 36.84
N ASN A 161 -10.38 4.84 36.93
CA ASN A 161 -11.17 4.80 38.17
C ASN A 161 -11.80 3.42 38.45
N LEU A 162 -11.05 2.33 38.26
CA LEU A 162 -11.37 0.99 38.73
C LEU A 162 -10.55 0.71 40.00
N SER A 163 -11.22 0.45 41.11
CA SER A 163 -10.59 0.05 42.36
C SER A 163 -10.25 -1.44 42.27
N ILE A 164 -9.03 -1.73 41.80
CA ILE A 164 -8.44 -3.07 41.71
C ILE A 164 -7.25 -3.10 42.68
N PRO A 165 -7.14 -4.11 43.54
CA PRO A 165 -5.96 -4.29 44.39
C PRO A 165 -4.69 -4.50 43.54
N SER A 166 -3.60 -3.79 43.86
CA SER A 166 -2.29 -3.97 43.20
C SER A 166 -1.78 -5.40 43.34
N ALA A 167 -0.96 -5.88 42.40
CA ALA A 167 -0.54 -7.28 42.33
C ALA A 167 0.27 -7.81 43.54
N ASN A 168 0.77 -6.93 44.42
CA ASN A 168 1.55 -7.31 45.61
C ASN A 168 0.66 -7.35 46.88
N PRO A 169 0.34 -8.53 47.43
CA PRO A 169 -0.47 -8.66 48.63
C PRO A 169 0.27 -8.30 49.93
N GLU A 170 1.60 -8.29 49.91
CA GLU A 170 2.46 -8.14 51.10
C GLU A 170 2.68 -6.68 51.56
N GLU A 171 2.50 -5.70 50.68
CA GLU A 171 2.67 -4.27 51.01
C GLU A 171 1.41 -3.63 51.60
N ARG A 172 0.30 -4.38 51.76
CA ARG A 172 -0.99 -3.81 52.18
C ARG A 172 -1.13 -3.70 53.69
N THR A 173 -1.73 -2.60 54.14
CA THR A 173 -2.15 -2.47 55.53
C THR A 173 -3.37 -3.35 55.82
N LYS A 174 -3.52 -3.80 57.08
CA LYS A 174 -4.60 -4.72 57.49
C LYS A 174 -6.00 -4.14 57.25
N GLU A 175 -6.13 -2.81 57.29
CA GLU A 175 -7.38 -2.08 57.04
C GLU A 175 -7.76 -2.08 55.55
N GLU A 176 -6.79 -1.99 54.64
CA GLU A 176 -7.01 -2.08 53.20
C GLU A 176 -7.43 -3.49 52.77
N GLN A 177 -6.84 -4.52 53.37
CA GLN A 177 -7.25 -5.92 53.14
C GLN A 177 -8.71 -6.15 53.56
N GLN A 178 -9.12 -5.66 54.74
CA GLN A 178 -10.51 -5.76 55.19
C GLN A 178 -11.50 -5.00 54.30
N TYR A 179 -11.12 -3.83 53.77
CA TYR A 179 -11.95 -3.08 52.83
C TYR A 179 -12.20 -3.87 51.53
N PHE A 180 -11.15 -4.48 50.96
CA PHE A 180 -11.30 -5.26 49.72
C PHE A 180 -12.06 -6.58 49.93
N ASP A 181 -11.92 -7.22 51.08
CA ASP A 181 -12.59 -8.48 51.37
C ASP A 181 -14.08 -8.29 51.72
N GLN A 182 -14.46 -7.17 52.34
CA GLN A 182 -15.81 -6.99 52.91
C GLN A 182 -16.65 -5.89 52.25
N LEU A 183 -16.04 -4.83 51.71
CA LEU A 183 -16.75 -3.59 51.31
C LEU A 183 -16.52 -3.17 49.85
N ALA A 184 -15.56 -3.76 49.14
CA ALA A 184 -15.27 -3.37 47.76
C ALA A 184 -16.36 -3.86 46.79
N PRO A 185 -16.93 -2.97 45.96
CA PRO A 185 -17.87 -3.37 44.91
C PRO A 185 -17.16 -4.23 43.87
N ASN A 186 -17.82 -5.32 43.43
CA ASN A 186 -17.26 -6.26 42.46
C ASN A 186 -16.88 -5.58 41.14
N LEU A 187 -15.85 -6.11 40.46
CA LEU A 187 -15.32 -5.57 39.19
C LEU A 187 -16.43 -5.33 38.14
N PHE A 188 -17.40 -6.25 38.09
CA PHE A 188 -18.57 -6.17 37.21
C PHE A 188 -19.61 -5.12 37.64
N GLN A 189 -19.73 -4.84 38.94
CA GLN A 189 -20.60 -3.78 39.46
C GLN A 189 -19.99 -2.39 39.23
N GLN A 190 -18.66 -2.26 39.31
CA GLN A 190 -17.95 -1.00 39.01
C GLN A 190 -18.08 -0.60 37.53
N THR A 191 -18.20 -1.57 36.61
CA THR A 191 -18.36 -1.33 35.17
C THR A 191 -19.80 -1.31 34.68
N ALA A 192 -20.76 -1.92 35.38
CA ALA A 192 -22.17 -1.89 34.98
C ALA A 192 -22.73 -0.45 34.84
N SER A 193 -22.19 0.51 35.60
CA SER A 193 -22.63 1.92 35.57
C SER A 193 -22.06 2.73 34.39
N LYS A 194 -21.09 2.21 33.62
CA LYS A 194 -20.44 2.92 32.49
C LYS A 194 -20.21 1.98 31.30
N SER A 195 -20.67 2.36 30.11
CA SER A 195 -20.50 1.60 28.86
C SER A 195 -19.05 1.61 28.36
N VAL A 196 -18.13 0.92 29.03
CA VAL A 196 -16.69 0.93 28.73
C VAL A 196 -16.14 -0.50 28.69
N ASP A 197 -15.23 -0.77 27.74
CA ASP A 197 -14.57 -2.06 27.60
C ASP A 197 -13.66 -2.39 28.80
N LEU A 198 -14.14 -3.32 29.62
CA LEU A 198 -13.50 -3.84 30.84
C LEU A 198 -12.08 -4.35 30.57
N ILE A 199 -11.88 -5.07 29.47
CA ILE A 199 -10.67 -5.85 29.20
C ILE A 199 -9.45 -4.94 28.98
N ALA A 200 -9.61 -3.86 28.21
CA ALA A 200 -8.48 -2.97 27.87
C ALA A 200 -7.98 -2.16 29.08
N SER A 201 -8.88 -1.74 29.97
CA SER A 201 -8.52 -0.97 31.17
C SER A 201 -7.84 -1.84 32.24
N VAL A 202 -8.29 -3.10 32.37
CA VAL A 202 -7.68 -4.09 33.28
C VAL A 202 -6.31 -4.51 32.79
N LEU A 203 -6.14 -4.76 31.49
CA LEU A 203 -4.83 -5.03 30.90
C LEU A 203 -3.86 -3.87 31.09
N HIS A 204 -4.31 -2.63 30.87
CA HIS A 204 -3.45 -1.46 31.04
C HIS A 204 -2.95 -1.30 32.49
N LYS A 205 -3.82 -1.52 33.50
CA LYS A 205 -3.38 -1.52 34.90
C LYS A 205 -2.40 -2.64 35.22
N ASN A 206 -2.71 -3.87 34.79
CA ASN A 206 -1.84 -5.02 35.03
C ASN A 206 -0.49 -4.88 34.30
N GLU A 207 -0.43 -4.23 33.15
CA GLU A 207 0.82 -3.91 32.47
C GLU A 207 1.63 -2.85 33.22
N LEU A 208 1.00 -1.77 33.68
CA LEU A 208 1.69 -0.75 34.47
C LEU A 208 2.29 -1.34 35.75
N ASP A 209 1.54 -2.19 36.46
CA ASP A 209 1.98 -2.87 37.67
C ASP A 209 3.10 -3.89 37.39
N ARG A 210 3.06 -4.58 36.24
CA ARG A 210 4.10 -5.56 35.85
C ARG A 210 5.40 -4.93 35.37
N TRP A 211 5.36 -3.74 34.78
CA TRP A 211 6.52 -3.08 34.17
C TRP A 211 7.03 -1.86 34.97
N GLY A 212 6.29 -1.42 36.00
CA GLY A 212 6.61 -0.26 36.83
C GLY A 212 7.72 -0.49 37.87
N GLN A 213 8.06 -1.75 38.17
CA GLN A 213 9.21 -2.09 39.01
C GLN A 213 10.21 -2.92 38.19
N GLY A 214 11.44 -2.40 38.08
CA GLY A 214 12.51 -3.00 37.30
C GLY A 214 12.80 -4.45 37.71
N LEU A 215 12.73 -5.36 36.73
CA LEU A 215 13.14 -6.75 36.86
C LEU A 215 14.64 -6.86 37.12
N PRO A 216 15.05 -7.83 37.96
CA PRO A 216 16.07 -8.79 37.59
C PRO A 216 15.42 -10.14 37.21
N ASP A 217 16.13 -10.85 36.35
CA ASP A 217 15.70 -11.98 35.53
C ASP A 217 15.08 -13.19 36.25
N SER A 218 14.09 -13.77 35.56
CA SER A 218 13.74 -15.19 35.46
C SER A 218 13.73 -16.07 36.71
N THR A 219 12.55 -16.55 37.11
CA THR A 219 12.35 -17.98 37.44
C THR A 219 10.87 -18.37 37.44
N LEU A 220 10.54 -19.45 36.71
CA LEU A 220 9.28 -20.17 36.83
C LEU A 220 9.37 -21.10 38.04
N LEU A 221 8.38 -21.09 38.94
CA LEU A 221 8.19 -22.17 39.92
C LEU A 221 6.69 -22.46 40.15
N PHE A 222 6.33 -23.71 39.87
CA PHE A 222 5.22 -24.46 40.46
C PHE A 222 5.64 -24.94 41.85
N VAL A 223 4.80 -24.82 42.88
CA VAL A 223 4.89 -25.64 44.11
C VAL A 223 3.50 -25.94 44.68
N ASP A 224 3.38 -27.18 45.14
CA ASP A 224 2.29 -27.92 45.76
C ASP A 224 1.78 -27.40 47.12
N SER A 225 0.63 -27.95 47.52
CA SER A 225 -0.04 -27.77 48.81
C SER A 225 0.55 -28.67 49.91
N GLU A 226 0.73 -28.13 51.12
CA GLU A 226 0.85 -28.89 52.37
C GLU A 226 -0.01 -28.23 53.47
N GLU A 227 -0.72 -29.10 54.20
CA GLU A 227 -1.55 -28.83 55.38
C GLU A 227 -0.74 -29.18 56.64
N PRO A 228 -0.90 -28.47 57.79
CA PRO A 228 -0.38 -28.97 59.05
C PRO A 228 -1.42 -29.05 60.20
N GLU A 229 -1.30 -30.13 60.99
CA GLU A 229 -1.84 -30.33 62.34
C GLU A 229 -0.98 -29.67 63.45
N ALA A 230 -1.57 -29.48 64.64
CA ALA A 230 -1.07 -29.73 66.03
C ALA A 230 -1.74 -28.76 67.05
N PRO A 231 -1.59 -28.81 68.41
CA PRO A 231 -0.89 -29.76 69.32
C PRO A 231 -1.62 -30.11 70.68
N ILE A 232 -0.92 -30.89 71.52
CA ILE A 232 -1.20 -31.37 72.90
C ILE A 232 -0.52 -30.47 73.97
N ILE A 233 -1.07 -30.32 75.20
CA ILE A 233 -0.33 -29.92 76.43
C ILE A 233 -0.89 -30.62 77.72
N ALA A 234 0.02 -31.06 78.61
CA ALA A 234 -0.17 -31.64 79.98
C ALA A 234 -0.29 -30.52 81.08
N PRO A 235 -0.07 -30.64 82.43
CA PRO A 235 0.42 -31.76 83.27
C PRO A 235 -0.10 -31.88 84.76
N THR A 236 0.38 -32.94 85.45
CA THR A 236 0.90 -33.06 86.85
C THR A 236 0.05 -33.10 88.17
N GLN A 237 0.35 -34.17 88.94
CA GLN A 237 0.80 -34.26 90.35
C GLN A 237 -0.15 -34.75 91.49
N SER A 238 0.27 -35.89 92.07
CA SER A 238 0.08 -36.46 93.43
C SER A 238 0.64 -35.53 94.54
N PRO A 239 0.27 -35.60 95.84
CA PRO A 239 0.60 -36.73 96.73
C PRO A 239 -0.36 -37.03 97.91
N SER A 240 -0.02 -38.09 98.64
CA SER A 240 -0.71 -38.70 99.78
C SER A 240 -0.26 -38.17 101.15
N SER A 241 -1.13 -38.41 102.14
CA SER A 241 -0.91 -38.74 103.56
C SER A 241 -0.33 -37.70 104.54
N GLY A 242 -1.03 -37.53 105.66
CA GLY A 242 -0.54 -36.93 106.90
C GLY A 242 -1.66 -36.81 107.94
N GLU A 243 -1.55 -37.57 109.03
CA GLU A 243 -2.54 -37.79 110.11
C GLU A 243 -2.67 -36.61 111.10
N ALA A 244 -3.86 -36.52 111.72
CA ALA A 244 -4.22 -36.02 113.08
C ALA A 244 -3.69 -34.65 113.58
N GLU A 245 -4.42 -33.75 114.24
CA GLU A 245 -5.81 -33.55 114.71
C GLU A 245 -5.89 -32.05 115.06
N VAL A 246 -6.95 -31.31 114.70
CA VAL A 246 -7.10 -29.87 115.00
C VAL A 246 -8.58 -29.49 115.23
N SER A 247 -8.80 -28.47 116.10
CA SER A 247 -10.03 -27.99 116.75
C SER A 247 -10.75 -26.80 116.03
N PRO A 248 -11.83 -26.19 116.58
CA PRO A 248 -13.18 -26.00 116.00
C PRO A 248 -13.38 -24.91 114.92
N PHE A 249 -12.36 -24.12 114.54
CA PHE A 249 -12.40 -23.40 113.24
C PHE A 249 -12.46 -24.41 112.07
N GLN A 250 -11.95 -25.63 112.33
CA GLN A 250 -12.17 -26.81 111.51
C GLN A 250 -13.65 -27.05 111.20
N GLU A 251 -14.58 -26.95 112.15
CA GLU A 251 -15.95 -27.47 111.95
C GLU A 251 -16.76 -26.63 110.95
N LEU A 252 -16.66 -25.29 111.02
CA LEU A 252 -17.32 -24.41 110.07
C LEU A 252 -16.62 -24.44 108.71
N SER A 253 -15.28 -24.56 108.71
CA SER A 253 -14.51 -24.87 107.50
C SER A 253 -14.91 -26.21 106.90
N ASN A 254 -15.23 -27.22 107.72
CA ASN A 254 -15.64 -28.55 107.30
C ASN A 254 -17.04 -28.54 106.68
N GLN A 255 -18.01 -27.78 107.22
CA GLN A 255 -19.34 -27.66 106.62
C GLN A 255 -19.31 -26.90 105.28
N VAL A 256 -18.53 -25.81 105.19
CA VAL A 256 -18.31 -25.12 103.92
C VAL A 256 -17.58 -26.02 102.93
N GLN A 257 -16.63 -26.83 103.41
CA GLN A 257 -15.94 -27.82 102.59
C GLN A 257 -16.89 -28.93 102.12
N GLU A 258 -17.81 -29.39 102.97
CA GLU A 258 -18.80 -30.41 102.63
C GLU A 258 -19.79 -29.91 101.57
N LEU A 259 -20.35 -28.70 101.73
CA LEU A 259 -21.20 -28.10 100.71
C LEU A 259 -20.46 -27.81 99.40
N ARG A 260 -19.17 -27.45 99.47
CA ARG A 260 -18.32 -27.33 98.28
C ARG A 260 -18.16 -28.68 97.58
N VAL A 261 -17.87 -29.74 98.32
CA VAL A 261 -17.78 -31.11 97.77
C VAL A 261 -19.12 -31.53 97.16
N GLN A 262 -20.26 -31.25 97.80
CA GLN A 262 -21.58 -31.57 97.23
C GLN A 262 -21.88 -30.75 95.96
N CYS A 263 -21.50 -29.47 95.91
CA CYS A 263 -21.62 -28.68 94.68
C CYS A 263 -20.69 -29.20 93.59
N GLU A 264 -19.48 -29.63 93.93
CA GLU A 264 -18.52 -30.24 93.02
C GLU A 264 -19.03 -31.58 92.48
N THR A 265 -19.62 -32.45 93.31
CA THR A 265 -20.21 -33.72 92.85
C THR A 265 -21.42 -33.48 91.96
N LEU A 266 -22.32 -32.57 92.29
CA LEU A 266 -23.44 -32.22 91.41
C LEU A 266 -22.97 -31.60 90.10
N LEU A 267 -21.86 -30.83 90.11
CA LEU A 267 -21.25 -30.31 88.89
C LEU A 267 -20.60 -31.41 88.05
N THR A 268 -19.96 -32.42 88.66
CA THR A 268 -19.40 -33.55 87.91
C THR A 268 -20.49 -34.46 87.35
N GLU A 269 -21.57 -34.71 88.09
CA GLU A 269 -22.77 -35.41 87.62
C GLU A 269 -23.46 -34.65 86.50
N ARG A 270 -23.63 -33.33 86.62
CA ARG A 270 -24.16 -32.50 85.53
C ARG A 270 -23.28 -32.57 84.29
N LYS A 271 -21.94 -32.52 84.46
CA LYS A 271 -20.99 -32.67 83.35
C LYS A 271 -21.07 -34.06 82.72
N SER A 272 -21.21 -35.13 83.51
CA SER A 272 -21.32 -36.50 82.99
C SER A 272 -22.64 -36.72 82.24
N HIS A 273 -23.77 -36.23 82.76
CA HIS A 273 -25.05 -36.25 82.07
C HIS A 273 -25.05 -35.38 80.81
N ALA A 274 -24.40 -34.21 80.83
CA ALA A 274 -24.23 -33.38 79.64
C ALA A 274 -23.39 -34.09 78.57
N ALA A 275 -22.32 -34.79 78.96
CA ALA A 275 -21.51 -35.59 78.06
C ALA A 275 -22.30 -36.78 77.48
N ALA A 276 -23.10 -37.47 78.30
CA ALA A 276 -23.98 -38.55 77.85
C ALA A 276 -25.05 -38.07 76.86
N LEU A 277 -25.67 -36.92 77.12
CA LEU A 277 -26.62 -36.30 76.20
C LEU A 277 -25.95 -35.87 74.88
N ALA A 278 -24.73 -35.33 74.94
CA ALA A 278 -23.96 -35.00 73.74
C ALA A 278 -23.61 -36.25 72.92
N ALA A 279 -23.23 -37.35 73.58
CA ALA A 279 -22.95 -38.63 72.93
C ALA A 279 -24.21 -39.24 72.27
N LEU A 280 -25.37 -39.15 72.92
CA LEU A 280 -26.64 -39.60 72.36
C LEU A 280 -27.07 -38.75 71.15
N LYS A 281 -26.94 -37.43 71.22
CA LYS A 281 -27.20 -36.54 70.07
C LYS A 281 -26.29 -36.86 68.89
N LEU A 282 -25.00 -37.10 69.14
CA LEU A 282 -24.06 -37.49 68.09
C LEU A 282 -24.43 -38.85 67.46
N ARG A 283 -24.97 -39.79 68.25
CA ARG A 283 -25.45 -41.08 67.73
C ARG A 283 -26.71 -40.90 66.89
N GLU A 284 -27.63 -40.04 67.31
CA GLU A 284 -28.84 -39.71 66.55
C GLU A 284 -28.49 -39.06 65.21
N THR A 285 -27.57 -38.08 65.18
CA THR A 285 -27.14 -37.47 63.91
C THR A 285 -26.50 -38.48 62.97
N LYS A 286 -25.61 -39.35 63.47
CA LYS A 286 -25.03 -40.44 62.67
C LYS A 286 -26.08 -41.38 62.11
N ALA A 287 -27.07 -41.78 62.91
CA ALA A 287 -28.17 -42.63 62.44
C ALA A 287 -29.03 -41.93 61.37
N THR A 288 -29.29 -40.63 61.50
CA THR A 288 -30.02 -39.85 60.48
C THR A 288 -29.24 -39.73 59.17
N GLU A 289 -27.93 -39.57 59.23
CA GLU A 289 -27.06 -39.57 58.05
C GLU A 289 -27.05 -40.94 57.34
N GLU A 290 -26.99 -42.04 58.10
CA GLU A 290 -27.07 -43.40 57.56
C GLU A 290 -28.42 -43.68 56.89
N ILE A 291 -29.53 -43.29 57.51
CA ILE A 291 -30.87 -43.39 56.91
C ILE A 291 -30.92 -42.58 55.60
N GLY A 292 -30.36 -41.37 55.59
CA GLY A 292 -30.25 -40.53 54.41
C GLY A 292 -29.44 -41.17 53.27
N ARG A 293 -28.41 -41.96 53.59
CA ARG A 293 -27.61 -42.73 52.61
C ARG A 293 -28.34 -43.98 52.10
N ILE A 294 -29.06 -44.69 52.95
CA ILE A 294 -29.75 -45.94 52.59
C ILE A 294 -31.00 -45.67 51.76
N GLN A 295 -31.74 -44.60 52.04
CA GLN A 295 -33.00 -44.29 51.36
C GLN A 295 -32.90 -44.18 49.82
N PRO A 296 -31.93 -43.48 49.20
CA PRO A 296 -31.78 -43.46 47.75
C PRO A 296 -31.36 -44.82 47.18
N MET A 297 -30.54 -45.59 47.90
CA MET A 297 -30.15 -46.94 47.48
C MET A 297 -31.34 -47.89 47.49
N LEU A 298 -32.23 -47.78 48.47
CA LEU A 298 -33.46 -48.57 48.56
C LEU A 298 -34.43 -48.20 47.43
N LYS A 299 -34.62 -46.90 47.15
CA LYS A 299 -35.40 -46.44 45.99
C LYS A 299 -34.83 -46.92 44.65
N LEU A 300 -33.50 -46.91 44.51
CA LEU A 300 -32.84 -47.48 43.33
C LEU A 300 -33.12 -48.98 43.25
N HIS A 301 -32.96 -49.70 44.35
CA HIS A 301 -33.17 -51.15 44.41
C HIS A 301 -34.63 -51.53 44.09
N GLU A 302 -35.61 -50.80 44.61
CA GLU A 302 -37.04 -50.94 44.28
C GLU A 302 -37.31 -50.69 42.79
N ARG A 303 -36.72 -49.64 42.20
CA ARG A 303 -36.88 -49.37 40.77
C ARG A 303 -36.22 -50.47 39.93
N THR A 304 -35.06 -50.95 40.34
CA THR A 304 -34.40 -52.07 39.65
C THR A 304 -35.17 -53.36 39.83
N SER A 305 -35.76 -53.64 40.99
CA SER A 305 -36.58 -54.84 41.18
C SER A 305 -37.85 -54.79 40.35
N LEU A 306 -38.46 -53.60 40.17
CA LEU A 306 -39.62 -53.41 39.30
C LEU A 306 -39.27 -53.64 37.82
N VAL A 307 -38.08 -53.20 37.38
CA VAL A 307 -37.58 -53.46 36.02
C VAL A 307 -37.23 -54.94 35.82
N LEU A 308 -36.74 -55.61 36.87
CA LEU A 308 -36.38 -57.03 36.87
C LEU A 308 -37.55 -57.97 37.13
N ALA A 309 -38.71 -57.47 37.59
CA ALA A 309 -39.89 -58.27 37.87
C ALA A 309 -40.46 -58.92 36.59
N ASP A 310 -40.44 -58.18 35.47
CA ASP A 310 -40.91 -58.64 34.16
C ASP A 310 -39.81 -58.48 33.09
N PRO A 311 -38.71 -59.26 33.16
CA PRO A 311 -37.53 -59.03 32.35
C PRO A 311 -37.80 -59.26 30.85
N GLU A 312 -38.62 -60.26 30.51
CA GLU A 312 -38.94 -60.61 29.13
C GLU A 312 -39.84 -59.55 28.46
N GLU A 313 -40.85 -59.03 29.16
CA GLU A 313 -41.71 -57.96 28.64
C GLU A 313 -40.97 -56.63 28.48
N ASN A 314 -40.11 -56.29 29.45
CA ASN A 314 -39.33 -55.07 29.43
C ASN A 314 -38.27 -55.12 28.31
N LEU A 315 -37.63 -56.27 28.10
CA LEU A 315 -36.74 -56.50 26.96
C LEU A 315 -37.51 -56.36 25.64
N ALA A 316 -38.68 -56.97 25.49
CA ALA A 316 -39.49 -56.85 24.28
C ALA A 316 -39.90 -55.38 23.99
N LYS A 317 -40.30 -54.63 25.01
CA LYS A 317 -40.61 -53.19 24.90
C LYS A 317 -39.38 -52.38 24.49
N LEU A 318 -38.23 -52.62 25.11
CA LEU A 318 -36.97 -51.95 24.76
C LEU A 318 -36.49 -52.30 23.35
N GLU A 319 -36.57 -53.57 22.93
CA GLU A 319 -36.27 -53.99 21.56
C GLU A 319 -37.20 -53.33 20.54
N SER A 320 -38.48 -53.18 20.86
CA SER A 320 -39.44 -52.48 19.99
C SER A 320 -39.12 -50.99 19.86
N LEU A 321 -38.71 -50.33 20.95
CA LEU A 321 -38.26 -48.94 20.95
C LEU A 321 -36.94 -48.79 20.20
N LEU A 322 -36.03 -49.74 20.34
CA LEU A 322 -34.75 -49.76 19.64
C LEU A 322 -34.99 -49.92 18.13
N LYS A 323 -35.87 -50.83 17.72
CA LYS A 323 -36.29 -50.98 16.31
C LYS A 323 -36.97 -49.72 15.77
N SER A 324 -37.86 -49.09 16.55
CA SER A 324 -38.53 -47.83 16.18
C SER A 324 -37.56 -46.66 16.06
N THR A 325 -36.59 -46.54 16.97
CA THR A 325 -35.58 -45.47 16.92
C THR A 325 -34.58 -45.71 15.80
N GLN A 326 -34.22 -46.97 15.52
CA GLN A 326 -33.37 -47.35 14.41
C GLN A 326 -34.04 -47.05 13.05
N SER A 327 -35.34 -47.34 12.89
CA SER A 327 -36.09 -46.99 11.67
C SER A 327 -36.25 -45.48 11.50
N LYS A 328 -36.53 -44.74 12.58
CA LYS A 328 -36.52 -43.26 12.57
C LYS A 328 -35.15 -42.70 12.18
N ARG A 329 -34.06 -43.26 12.69
CA ARG A 329 -32.70 -42.85 12.31
C ARG A 329 -32.44 -43.14 10.83
N GLN A 330 -32.80 -44.32 10.34
CA GLN A 330 -32.62 -44.68 8.93
C GLN A 330 -33.39 -43.74 8.01
N THR A 331 -34.65 -43.45 8.30
CA THR A 331 -35.47 -42.52 7.53
C THR A 331 -34.91 -41.09 7.54
N LEU A 332 -34.46 -40.58 8.70
CA LEU A 332 -33.79 -39.27 8.77
C LEU A 332 -32.47 -39.26 7.98
N THR A 333 -31.72 -40.37 8.00
CA THR A 333 -30.47 -40.48 7.23
C THR A 333 -30.75 -40.49 5.73
N GLN A 334 -31.81 -41.19 5.30
CA GLN A 334 -32.27 -41.19 3.91
C GLN A 334 -32.72 -39.79 3.48
N GLN A 335 -33.58 -39.13 4.25
CA GLN A 335 -33.99 -37.75 3.97
C GLN A 335 -32.79 -36.82 3.83
N TRP A 336 -31.81 -36.92 4.74
CA TRP A 336 -30.60 -36.11 4.65
C TRP A 336 -29.75 -36.44 3.41
N LEU A 337 -29.64 -37.71 3.02
CA LEU A 337 -28.95 -38.12 1.78
C LEU A 337 -29.68 -37.61 0.54
N ASP A 338 -31.01 -37.69 0.52
CA ASP A 338 -31.87 -37.26 -0.58
C ASP A 338 -31.79 -35.74 -0.78
N TYR A 339 -31.63 -34.97 0.30
CA TYR A 339 -31.36 -33.52 0.21
C TYR A 339 -29.90 -33.21 -0.15
N ARG A 340 -28.94 -33.97 0.37
CA ARG A 340 -27.50 -33.69 0.18
C ARG A 340 -27.01 -33.97 -1.24
N LYS A 341 -27.46 -35.06 -1.86
CA LYS A 341 -27.05 -35.44 -3.22
C LYS A 341 -27.31 -34.35 -4.27
N PRO A 342 -28.53 -33.84 -4.47
CA PRO A 342 -28.78 -32.82 -5.49
C PRO A 342 -28.03 -31.51 -5.19
N LEU A 343 -27.78 -31.18 -3.93
CA LEU A 343 -26.96 -30.00 -3.57
C LEU A 343 -25.48 -30.18 -3.95
N LEU A 344 -24.95 -31.41 -3.85
CA LEU A 344 -23.59 -31.69 -4.32
C LEU A 344 -23.52 -31.69 -5.84
N ASP A 345 -24.49 -32.32 -6.50
CA ASP A 345 -24.55 -32.38 -7.96
C ASP A 345 -24.63 -30.96 -8.55
N THR A 346 -25.49 -30.09 -8.01
CA THR A 346 -25.58 -28.68 -8.44
C THR A 346 -24.31 -27.89 -8.15
N LEU A 347 -23.58 -28.17 -7.07
CA LEU A 347 -22.28 -27.54 -6.80
C LEU A 347 -21.22 -28.00 -7.80
N GLU A 348 -21.19 -29.28 -8.18
CA GLU A 348 -20.28 -29.82 -9.18
C GLU A 348 -20.58 -29.25 -10.58
N GLU A 349 -21.86 -29.15 -10.96
CA GLU A 349 -22.30 -28.48 -12.18
C GLU A 349 -21.90 -27.00 -12.22
N LEU A 350 -22.14 -26.25 -11.15
CA LEU A 350 -21.76 -24.84 -11.08
C LEU A 350 -20.23 -24.65 -11.12
N LYS A 351 -19.49 -25.54 -10.48
CA LYS A 351 -18.03 -25.49 -10.47
C LYS A 351 -17.46 -25.76 -11.86
N THR A 352 -17.94 -26.80 -12.54
CA THR A 352 -17.53 -27.13 -13.91
C THR A 352 -17.94 -26.05 -14.91
N ALA A 353 -19.13 -25.46 -14.77
CA ALA A 353 -19.58 -24.33 -15.58
C ALA A 353 -18.69 -23.10 -15.40
N LYS A 354 -18.30 -22.78 -14.15
CA LYS A 354 -17.39 -21.67 -13.85
C LYS A 354 -16.00 -21.90 -14.43
N GLU A 355 -15.43 -23.09 -14.25
CA GLU A 355 -14.14 -23.46 -14.82
C GLU A 355 -14.17 -23.38 -16.36
N ALA A 356 -15.25 -23.85 -16.99
CA ALA A 356 -15.44 -23.74 -18.44
C ALA A 356 -15.53 -22.28 -18.89
N GLN A 357 -16.23 -21.42 -18.15
CA GLN A 357 -16.34 -19.99 -18.45
C GLN A 357 -14.99 -19.27 -18.32
N GLU A 358 -14.20 -19.58 -17.30
CA GLU A 358 -12.85 -19.03 -17.12
C GLU A 358 -11.94 -19.45 -18.27
N VAL A 359 -11.97 -20.74 -18.66
CA VAL A 359 -11.20 -21.24 -19.82
C VAL A 359 -11.65 -20.57 -21.12
N GLN A 360 -12.95 -20.37 -21.33
CA GLN A 360 -13.47 -19.66 -22.51
C GLN A 360 -13.02 -18.19 -22.53
N GLY A 361 -13.02 -17.51 -21.38
CA GLY A 361 -12.52 -16.14 -21.25
C GLY A 361 -11.04 -16.02 -21.62
N ILE A 362 -10.21 -16.96 -21.13
CA ILE A 362 -8.78 -17.02 -21.47
C ILE A 362 -8.59 -17.28 -22.97
N ARG A 363 -9.36 -18.22 -23.56
CA ARG A 363 -9.28 -18.53 -25.00
C ARG A 363 -9.60 -17.31 -25.87
N ASN A 364 -10.68 -16.59 -25.54
CA ASN A 364 -11.04 -15.37 -26.28
C ASN A 364 -9.96 -14.28 -26.13
N SER A 365 -9.35 -14.17 -24.94
CA SER A 365 -8.24 -13.23 -24.72
C SER A 365 -7.02 -13.59 -25.55
N ILE A 366 -6.67 -14.89 -25.66
CA ILE A 366 -5.58 -15.38 -26.51
C ILE A 366 -5.88 -15.09 -27.98
N GLU A 367 -7.09 -15.38 -28.45
CA GLU A 367 -7.48 -15.13 -29.85
C GLU A 367 -7.38 -13.64 -30.20
N ASN A 368 -7.82 -12.75 -29.31
CA ASN A 368 -7.67 -11.30 -29.50
C ASN A 368 -6.19 -10.89 -29.58
N LEU A 369 -5.35 -11.41 -28.67
CA LEU A 369 -3.90 -11.13 -28.67
C LEU A 369 -3.21 -11.67 -29.93
N GLU A 370 -3.61 -12.83 -30.43
CA GLU A 370 -3.10 -13.39 -31.68
C GLU A 370 -3.47 -12.52 -32.88
N GLN A 371 -4.72 -12.04 -32.94
CA GLN A 371 -5.16 -11.10 -33.99
C GLN A 371 -4.39 -9.77 -33.93
N GLU A 372 -4.19 -9.22 -32.74
CA GLU A 372 -3.38 -8.01 -32.54
C GLU A 372 -1.92 -8.22 -32.95
N LEU A 373 -1.32 -9.34 -32.57
CA LEU A 373 0.06 -9.67 -32.93
C LEU A 373 0.21 -9.85 -34.45
N GLN A 374 -0.76 -10.48 -35.12
CA GLN A 374 -0.79 -10.57 -36.58
C GLN A 374 -0.93 -9.20 -37.24
N ALA A 375 -1.83 -8.34 -36.75
CA ALA A 375 -2.01 -6.98 -37.26
C ALA A 375 -0.73 -6.13 -37.09
N LYS A 376 -0.09 -6.21 -35.92
CA LYS A 376 1.19 -5.53 -35.65
C LYS A 376 2.33 -6.06 -36.49
N THR A 377 2.38 -7.37 -36.74
CA THR A 377 3.38 -7.98 -37.62
C THR A 377 3.19 -7.50 -39.08
N LYS A 378 1.95 -7.40 -39.56
CA LYS A 378 1.65 -6.82 -40.89
C LYS A 378 2.09 -5.36 -40.98
N GLN A 379 1.74 -4.53 -39.98
CA GLN A 379 2.19 -3.13 -39.91
C GLN A 379 3.72 -3.02 -39.88
N HIS A 380 4.40 -3.86 -39.10
CA HIS A 380 5.86 -3.89 -39.05
C HIS A 380 6.47 -4.24 -40.42
N ASN A 381 5.90 -5.21 -41.11
CA ASN A 381 6.35 -5.60 -42.46
C ASN A 381 6.12 -4.48 -43.49
N GLU A 382 4.97 -3.82 -43.46
CA GLU A 382 4.66 -2.66 -44.30
C GLU A 382 5.63 -1.51 -44.03
N LEU A 383 5.84 -1.16 -42.76
CA LEU A 383 6.80 -0.12 -42.37
C LEU A 383 8.22 -0.49 -42.79
N ASN A 384 8.66 -1.73 -42.61
CA ASN A 384 9.95 -2.19 -43.09
C ASN A 384 10.08 -2.12 -44.62
N ALA A 385 9.01 -2.45 -45.37
CA ALA A 385 9.00 -2.31 -46.81
C ALA A 385 9.10 -0.83 -47.23
N THR A 386 8.38 0.08 -46.56
CA THR A 386 8.51 1.52 -46.79
C THR A 386 9.90 2.02 -46.45
N LEU A 387 10.50 1.57 -45.34
CA LEU A 387 11.85 1.96 -44.94
C LEU A 387 12.89 1.47 -45.95
N ARG A 388 12.77 0.23 -46.44
CA ARG A 388 13.64 -0.31 -47.49
C ARG A 388 13.52 0.49 -48.78
N SER A 389 12.29 0.76 -49.25
CA SER A 389 12.06 1.56 -50.46
C SER A 389 12.58 3.01 -50.31
N ALA A 390 12.35 3.63 -49.14
CA ALA A 390 12.83 4.96 -48.82
C ALA A 390 14.36 5.00 -48.73
N SER A 391 15.00 3.98 -48.14
CA SER A 391 16.46 3.87 -48.06
C SER A 391 17.11 3.71 -49.44
N GLN A 392 16.41 3.08 -50.39
CA GLN A 392 16.86 2.91 -51.77
C GLN A 392 16.69 4.21 -52.59
N SER A 393 15.72 5.06 -52.22
CA SER A 393 15.51 6.39 -52.80
C SER A 393 16.29 7.51 -52.10
N LEU A 394 16.86 7.27 -50.91
CA LEU A 394 17.55 8.30 -50.14
C LEU A 394 18.94 8.50 -50.72
N ALA A 395 19.15 9.65 -51.36
CA ALA A 395 20.48 10.07 -51.78
C ALA A 395 21.45 10.00 -50.58
N PRO A 396 22.74 9.69 -50.80
CA PRO A 396 23.72 9.61 -49.71
C PRO A 396 23.68 10.87 -48.84
N ARG A 397 23.83 10.74 -47.51
CA ARG A 397 23.83 11.86 -46.55
C ARG A 397 24.67 13.06 -47.01
N LYS A 398 25.78 12.78 -47.70
CA LYS A 398 26.67 13.78 -48.30
C LYS A 398 25.96 14.73 -49.28
N GLU A 399 25.02 14.23 -50.06
CA GLU A 399 24.24 15.01 -51.04
C GLU A 399 23.25 15.95 -50.34
N TYR A 400 22.57 15.48 -49.29
CA TYR A 400 21.75 16.35 -48.45
C TYR A 400 22.58 17.42 -47.76
N THR A 401 23.72 17.05 -47.18
CA THR A 401 24.64 18.02 -46.56
C THR A 401 25.09 19.06 -47.59
N ARG A 402 25.46 18.64 -48.80
CA ARG A 402 25.85 19.55 -49.89
C ARG A 402 24.70 20.49 -50.27
N ARG A 403 23.49 19.95 -50.48
CA ARG A 403 22.31 20.72 -50.85
C ARG A 403 21.90 21.72 -49.75
N ILE A 404 22.04 21.34 -48.49
CA ILE A 404 21.84 22.25 -47.35
C ILE A 404 22.88 23.38 -47.38
N HIS A 405 24.15 23.09 -47.65
CA HIS A 405 25.17 24.13 -47.78
C HIS A 405 24.90 25.06 -48.98
N GLU A 406 24.41 24.52 -50.09
CA GLU A 406 23.98 25.31 -51.25
C GLU A 406 22.78 26.21 -50.91
N PHE A 407 21.78 25.69 -50.19
CA PHE A 407 20.67 26.49 -49.68
C PHE A 407 21.13 27.59 -48.72
N ILE A 408 22.03 27.29 -47.79
CA ILE A 408 22.61 28.29 -46.88
C ILE A 408 23.34 29.36 -47.69
N GLY A 409 24.09 28.98 -48.72
CA GLY A 409 24.76 29.91 -49.64
C GLY A 409 23.76 30.81 -50.37
N ASN A 410 22.67 30.25 -50.88
CA ASN A 410 21.62 31.00 -51.56
C ASN A 410 20.89 31.96 -50.61
N ILE A 411 20.58 31.52 -49.39
CA ILE A 411 19.95 32.38 -48.37
C ILE A 411 20.87 33.56 -48.02
N ARG A 412 22.19 33.33 -47.92
CA ARG A 412 23.16 34.41 -47.69
C ARG A 412 23.19 35.42 -48.84
N LYS A 413 23.18 34.94 -50.10
CA LYS A 413 23.12 35.80 -51.29
C LYS A 413 21.82 36.62 -51.32
N GLN A 414 20.68 35.96 -51.14
CA GLN A 414 19.38 36.62 -51.07
C GLN A 414 19.34 37.69 -49.98
N ARG A 415 19.91 37.42 -48.80
CA ARG A 415 19.97 38.40 -47.72
C ARG A 415 20.81 39.62 -48.09
N ALA A 416 21.94 39.43 -48.76
CA ALA A 416 22.77 40.53 -49.26
C ALA A 416 22.02 41.35 -50.32
N ASP A 417 21.33 40.69 -51.24
CA ASP A 417 20.54 41.35 -52.28
C ASP A 417 19.36 42.14 -51.68
N ILE A 418 18.68 41.60 -50.66
CA ILE A 418 17.62 42.30 -49.92
C ILE A 418 18.16 43.58 -49.28
N TYR A 419 19.32 43.53 -48.63
CA TYR A 419 19.93 44.73 -48.04
C TYR A 419 20.29 45.77 -49.11
N LYS A 420 20.77 45.33 -50.27
CA LYS A 420 21.03 46.22 -51.41
C LYS A 420 19.76 46.90 -51.90
N VAL A 421 18.69 46.13 -52.13
CA VAL A 421 17.38 46.68 -52.54
C VAL A 421 16.82 47.65 -51.50
N LEU A 422 17.04 47.39 -50.21
CA LEU A 422 16.60 48.28 -49.14
C LEU A 422 17.37 49.61 -49.15
N ASP A 423 18.68 49.57 -49.33
CA ASP A 423 19.50 50.79 -49.41
C ASP A 423 19.16 51.60 -50.68
N ASP A 424 19.02 50.93 -51.83
CA ASP A 424 18.56 51.54 -53.08
C ASP A 424 17.18 52.19 -52.90
N THR A 425 16.24 51.51 -52.23
CA THR A 425 14.91 52.07 -51.93
C THR A 425 15.00 53.29 -51.02
N ARG A 426 15.88 53.26 -50.01
CA ARG A 426 16.11 54.39 -49.11
C ARG A 426 16.74 55.57 -49.85
N GLN A 427 17.65 55.31 -50.77
CA GLN A 427 18.27 56.33 -51.62
C GLN A 427 17.26 56.95 -52.57
N LEU A 428 16.43 56.14 -53.23
CA LEU A 428 15.34 56.62 -54.09
C LEU A 428 14.35 57.49 -53.33
N GLN A 429 13.96 57.11 -52.10
CA GLN A 429 13.10 57.93 -51.24
C GLN A 429 13.75 59.29 -50.92
N LYS A 430 15.06 59.32 -50.61
CA LYS A 430 15.78 60.58 -50.38
C LYS A 430 15.80 61.45 -51.63
N GLN A 431 16.12 60.87 -52.78
CA GLN A 431 16.15 61.58 -54.06
C GLN A 431 14.77 62.15 -54.42
N LEU A 432 13.71 61.36 -54.24
CA LEU A 432 12.32 61.79 -54.44
C LEU A 432 11.99 63.02 -53.57
N ASN A 433 12.34 62.98 -52.29
CA ASN A 433 12.09 64.10 -51.38
C ASN A 433 12.93 65.35 -51.74
N VAL A 434 14.19 65.17 -52.14
CA VAL A 434 15.07 66.28 -52.55
C VAL A 434 14.53 66.94 -53.82
N VAL A 435 14.18 66.15 -54.84
CA VAL A 435 13.60 66.66 -56.09
C VAL A 435 12.24 67.30 -55.84
N GLY A 436 11.39 66.71 -55.00
CA GLY A 436 10.11 67.29 -54.61
C GLY A 436 10.26 68.64 -53.91
N ALA A 437 11.19 68.76 -52.96
CA ALA A 437 11.48 70.02 -52.29
C ALA A 437 12.09 71.07 -53.24
N GLN A 438 12.96 70.64 -54.16
CA GLN A 438 13.52 71.53 -55.18
C GLN A 438 12.44 72.04 -56.13
N LEU A 439 11.54 71.16 -56.60
CA LEU A 439 10.40 71.51 -57.45
C LEU A 439 9.51 72.56 -56.77
N GLN A 440 9.17 72.36 -55.50
CA GLN A 440 8.35 73.32 -54.75
C GLN A 440 9.03 74.70 -54.64
N ARG A 441 10.34 74.74 -54.37
CA ARG A 441 11.10 76.01 -54.27
C ARG A 441 11.15 76.75 -55.61
N GLN A 442 11.42 76.02 -56.71
CA GLN A 442 11.45 76.60 -58.05
C GLN A 442 10.06 77.07 -58.48
N PHE A 443 9.01 76.31 -58.15
CA PHE A 443 7.63 76.72 -58.41
C PHE A 443 7.29 78.01 -57.66
N ASN A 444 7.50 78.09 -56.35
CA ASN A 444 7.20 79.30 -55.57
C ASN A 444 7.97 80.53 -56.10
N TYR A 445 9.25 80.38 -56.44
CA TYR A 445 10.05 81.46 -57.01
C TYR A 445 9.49 81.95 -58.36
N THR A 446 9.13 81.03 -59.25
CA THR A 446 8.54 81.37 -60.56
C THR A 446 7.14 81.95 -60.44
N ASP A 447 6.34 81.45 -59.49
CA ASP A 447 5.01 81.96 -59.15
C ASP A 447 5.10 83.41 -58.65
N ASP A 448 6.00 83.69 -57.70
CA ASP A 448 6.24 85.04 -57.18
C ASP A 448 6.70 86.02 -58.27
N LEU A 449 7.65 85.61 -59.12
CA LEU A 449 8.17 86.44 -60.22
C LEU A 449 7.10 86.74 -61.27
N LEU A 450 6.31 85.73 -61.65
CA LEU A 450 5.21 85.90 -62.59
C LEU A 450 4.07 86.72 -61.98
N PHE A 451 3.78 86.57 -60.69
CA PHE A 451 2.77 87.36 -60.00
C PHE A 451 3.16 88.85 -59.92
N GLN A 452 4.43 89.14 -59.66
CA GLN A 452 4.94 90.52 -59.66
C GLN A 452 4.89 91.16 -61.05
N SER A 453 5.35 90.45 -62.08
CA SER A 453 5.33 90.95 -63.48
C SER A 453 3.91 91.03 -64.07
N ALA A 454 3.00 90.14 -63.64
CA ALA A 454 1.59 90.16 -64.04
C ALA A 454 0.84 91.41 -63.58
N LYS A 455 1.34 92.19 -62.62
CA LYS A 455 0.72 93.49 -62.28
C LYS A 455 0.83 94.51 -63.41
N HIS A 456 1.91 94.45 -64.19
CA HIS A 456 2.26 95.46 -65.18
C HIS A 456 1.99 95.00 -66.62
N ASP A 457 2.16 93.70 -66.92
CA ASP A 457 2.05 93.18 -68.30
C ASP A 457 0.90 92.19 -68.52
N LEU A 458 0.14 92.37 -69.61
CA LEU A 458 -0.95 91.48 -70.01
C LEU A 458 -0.44 90.07 -70.39
N HIS A 459 0.73 89.99 -71.02
CA HIS A 459 1.37 88.73 -71.39
C HIS A 459 1.80 87.94 -70.14
N ALA A 460 2.33 88.61 -69.11
CA ALA A 460 2.66 88.00 -67.84
C ALA A 460 1.42 87.46 -67.10
N LYS A 461 0.27 88.16 -67.17
CA LYS A 461 -1.02 87.61 -66.66
C LYS A 461 -1.43 86.31 -67.36
N ARG A 462 -1.23 86.22 -68.67
CA ARG A 462 -1.53 85.01 -69.43
C ARG A 462 -0.57 83.87 -69.07
N ALA A 463 0.72 84.17 -68.91
CA ALA A 463 1.72 83.21 -68.45
C ALA A 463 1.46 82.71 -67.03
N TYR A 464 1.05 83.58 -66.09
CA TYR A 464 0.66 83.20 -64.73
C TYR A 464 -0.51 82.20 -64.72
N LYS A 465 -1.56 82.45 -65.51
CA LYS A 465 -2.69 81.51 -65.65
C LYS A 465 -2.26 80.15 -66.22
N LEU A 466 -1.35 80.15 -67.21
CA LEU A 466 -0.81 78.92 -67.78
C LEU A 466 0.08 78.17 -66.78
N LEU A 467 0.87 78.88 -65.95
CA LEU A 467 1.67 78.27 -64.89
C LEU A 467 0.79 77.60 -63.82
N ALA A 468 -0.27 78.28 -63.38
CA ALA A 468 -1.22 77.73 -62.42
C ALA A 468 -1.94 76.49 -62.99
N GLN A 469 -2.33 76.52 -64.27
CA GLN A 469 -2.90 75.35 -64.97
C GLN A 469 -1.89 74.21 -65.09
N LEU A 470 -0.62 74.51 -65.41
CA LEU A 470 0.43 73.51 -65.47
C LEU A 470 0.63 72.83 -64.11
N HIS A 471 0.69 73.60 -63.03
CA HIS A 471 0.83 73.06 -61.68
C HIS A 471 -0.36 72.19 -61.28
N ALA A 472 -1.59 72.62 -61.57
CA ALA A 472 -2.79 71.82 -61.33
C ALA A 472 -2.74 70.47 -62.07
N ASN A 473 -2.45 70.50 -63.38
CA ASN A 473 -2.33 69.28 -64.19
C ASN A 473 -1.20 68.36 -63.72
N CYS A 474 -0.06 68.91 -63.33
CA CYS A 474 1.06 68.13 -62.77
C CYS A 474 0.70 67.53 -61.40
N SER A 475 -0.04 68.25 -60.55
CA SER A 475 -0.52 67.75 -59.27
C SER A 475 -1.49 66.59 -59.46
N GLU A 476 -2.46 66.74 -60.38
CA GLU A 476 -3.38 65.66 -60.75
C GLU A 476 -2.63 64.44 -61.32
N LEU A 477 -1.58 64.65 -62.11
CA LEU A 477 -0.75 63.56 -62.62
C LEU A 477 -0.01 62.83 -61.50
N VAL A 478 0.57 63.54 -60.52
CA VAL A 478 1.23 62.94 -59.36
C VAL A 478 0.24 62.12 -58.54
N GLU A 479 -0.99 62.62 -58.35
CA GLU A 479 -2.05 61.89 -57.67
C GLU A 479 -2.46 60.63 -58.44
N CYS A 480 -2.65 60.72 -59.75
CA CYS A 480 -2.94 59.56 -60.61
C CYS A 480 -1.83 58.50 -60.52
N VAL A 481 -0.56 58.90 -60.52
CA VAL A 481 0.59 57.97 -60.39
C VAL A 481 0.59 57.32 -59.00
N SER A 482 0.29 58.07 -57.94
CA SER A 482 0.17 57.53 -56.58
C SER A 482 -0.97 56.51 -56.45
N LEU A 483 -2.14 56.83 -56.97
CA LEU A 483 -3.30 55.93 -56.99
C LEU A 483 -3.01 54.66 -57.81
N THR A 484 -2.37 54.81 -58.97
CA THR A 484 -1.93 53.67 -59.79
C THR A 484 -0.96 52.77 -59.03
N GLY A 485 -0.02 53.35 -58.28
CA GLY A 485 0.90 52.61 -57.41
C GLY A 485 0.17 51.83 -56.30
N ASN A 486 -0.82 52.46 -55.66
CA ASN A 486 -1.64 51.82 -54.63
C ASN A 486 -2.47 50.66 -55.17
N VAL A 487 -3.12 50.84 -56.32
CA VAL A 487 -3.88 49.77 -57.00
C VAL A 487 -2.95 48.62 -57.38
N THR A 488 -1.77 48.91 -57.94
CA THR A 488 -0.78 47.88 -58.29
C THR A 488 -0.34 47.08 -57.06
N LYS A 489 -0.16 47.74 -55.91
CA LYS A 489 0.15 47.06 -54.64
C LYS A 489 -0.99 46.15 -54.18
N GLN A 490 -2.23 46.62 -54.24
CA GLN A 490 -3.41 45.83 -53.88
C GLN A 490 -3.60 44.62 -54.79
N ILE A 491 -3.41 44.78 -56.11
CA ILE A 491 -3.43 43.67 -57.06
C ILE A 491 -2.42 42.59 -56.63
N ARG A 492 -1.20 42.99 -56.32
CA ARG A 492 -0.14 42.06 -55.92
C ARG A 492 -0.43 41.36 -54.59
N GLU A 493 -1.07 42.05 -53.65
CA GLU A 493 -1.49 41.47 -52.38
C GLU A 493 -2.60 40.42 -52.58
N LEU A 494 -3.57 40.70 -53.44
CA LEU A 494 -4.61 39.74 -53.84
C LEU A 494 -4.02 38.54 -54.58
N GLU A 495 -3.04 38.73 -55.47
CA GLU A 495 -2.32 37.64 -56.13
C GLU A 495 -1.66 36.70 -55.13
N VAL A 496 -0.97 37.25 -54.12
CA VAL A 496 -0.35 36.46 -53.05
C VAL A 496 -1.38 35.67 -52.25
N GLN A 497 -2.55 36.27 -51.95
CA GLN A 497 -3.64 35.57 -51.27
C GLN A 497 -4.20 34.44 -52.14
N ILE A 498 -4.40 34.67 -53.44
CA ILE A 498 -4.85 33.66 -54.39
C ILE A 498 -3.87 32.49 -54.42
N ASP A 499 -2.57 32.75 -54.48
CA ASP A 499 -1.57 31.69 -54.50
C ASP A 499 -1.49 30.94 -53.17
N GLY A 500 -1.70 31.64 -52.04
CA GLY A 500 -1.87 31.02 -50.72
C GLY A 500 -3.07 30.06 -50.66
N GLU A 501 -4.22 30.45 -51.22
CA GLU A 501 -5.40 29.58 -51.30
C GLU A 501 -5.21 28.42 -52.27
N LYS A 502 -4.52 28.64 -53.41
CA LYS A 502 -4.16 27.54 -54.33
C LYS A 502 -3.28 26.50 -53.64
N LEU A 503 -2.29 26.92 -52.84
CA LEU A 503 -1.41 26.00 -52.10
C LEU A 503 -2.15 25.14 -51.08
N LYS A 504 -3.27 25.63 -50.51
CA LYS A 504 -4.11 24.84 -49.60
C LYS A 504 -4.78 23.65 -50.30
N ASN A 505 -4.69 23.53 -51.63
CA ASN A 505 -5.08 22.34 -52.39
C ASN A 505 -6.51 21.85 -52.07
N VAL A 506 -7.39 22.78 -51.65
CA VAL A 506 -8.76 22.50 -51.19
C VAL A 506 -9.57 21.79 -52.28
N LEU A 507 -9.28 22.09 -53.54
CA LEU A 507 -9.91 21.45 -54.68
C LEU A 507 -9.53 19.95 -54.77
N THR A 508 -8.26 19.61 -54.50
CA THR A 508 -7.83 18.20 -54.52
C THR A 508 -8.37 17.43 -53.32
N SER A 509 -8.46 18.05 -52.13
CA SER A 509 -9.05 17.40 -50.96
C SER A 509 -10.57 17.21 -51.13
N LEU A 510 -11.28 18.19 -51.73
CA LEU A 510 -12.68 18.03 -52.09
C LEU A 510 -12.89 16.94 -53.15
N GLN A 511 -12.02 16.83 -54.15
CA GLN A 511 -12.07 15.75 -55.14
C GLN A 511 -11.85 14.38 -54.51
N GLN A 512 -10.92 14.26 -53.56
CA GLN A 512 -10.70 13.01 -52.81
C GLN A 512 -11.93 12.63 -51.98
N ILE A 513 -12.50 13.57 -51.23
CA ILE A 513 -13.72 13.35 -50.43
C ILE A 513 -14.89 12.95 -51.34
N THR A 514 -15.05 13.62 -52.48
CA THR A 514 -16.13 13.30 -53.44
C THR A 514 -15.93 11.91 -54.04
N GLY A 515 -14.69 11.54 -54.38
CA GLY A 515 -14.37 10.19 -54.86
C GLY A 515 -14.63 9.11 -53.83
N ASP A 516 -14.34 9.38 -52.55
CA ASP A 516 -14.60 8.41 -51.48
C ASP A 516 -16.10 8.27 -51.18
N ILE A 517 -16.88 9.35 -51.25
CA ILE A 517 -18.35 9.30 -51.18
C ILE A 517 -18.90 8.42 -52.31
N GLN A 518 -18.42 8.59 -53.54
CA GLN A 518 -18.86 7.76 -54.67
C GLN A 518 -18.53 6.27 -54.48
N LYS A 519 -17.35 5.95 -53.92
CA LYS A 519 -17.00 4.56 -53.56
C LYS A 519 -17.92 4.02 -52.46
N PHE A 520 -18.27 4.83 -51.46
CA PHE A 520 -19.23 4.43 -50.43
C PHE A 520 -20.61 4.17 -51.02
N GLU A 521 -21.09 5.02 -51.94
CA GLU A 521 -22.35 4.80 -52.65
C GLU A 521 -22.32 3.50 -53.47
N GLN A 522 -21.22 3.22 -54.18
CA GLN A 522 -21.02 1.96 -54.91
C GLN A 522 -21.04 0.75 -53.97
N HIS A 523 -20.34 0.82 -52.83
CA HIS A 523 -20.37 -0.25 -51.83
C HIS A 523 -21.75 -0.43 -51.21
N ILE A 524 -22.50 0.65 -50.94
CA ILE A 524 -23.88 0.56 -50.44
C ILE A 524 -24.76 -0.14 -51.49
N GLN A 525 -24.62 0.19 -52.77
CA GLN A 525 -25.37 -0.47 -53.85
C GLN A 525 -24.98 -1.95 -53.99
N GLU A 526 -23.70 -2.28 -53.89
CA GLU A 526 -23.21 -3.66 -53.93
C GLU A 526 -23.74 -4.47 -52.74
N LEU A 527 -23.68 -3.92 -51.53
CA LEU A 527 -24.26 -4.53 -50.33
C LEU A 527 -25.77 -4.71 -50.45
N GLN A 528 -26.49 -3.71 -50.96
CA GLN A 528 -27.93 -3.85 -51.24
C GLN A 528 -28.20 -4.94 -52.28
N GLY A 529 -27.35 -5.09 -53.29
CA GLY A 529 -27.43 -6.18 -54.27
C GLY A 529 -27.20 -7.55 -53.63
N GLN A 530 -26.19 -7.67 -52.77
CA GLN A 530 -25.92 -8.90 -52.01
C GLN A 530 -27.06 -9.25 -51.05
N ILE A 531 -27.66 -8.26 -50.37
CA ILE A 531 -28.83 -8.45 -49.53
C ILE A 531 -30.02 -8.94 -50.37
N ARG A 532 -30.33 -8.31 -51.51
CA ARG A 532 -31.41 -8.77 -52.40
C ARG A 532 -31.16 -10.18 -52.95
N ALA A 533 -29.92 -10.53 -53.25
CA ALA A 533 -29.55 -11.87 -53.70
C ALA A 533 -29.70 -12.92 -52.57
N ALA A 534 -29.46 -12.54 -51.32
CA ALA A 534 -29.68 -13.38 -50.15
C ALA A 534 -31.18 -13.52 -49.79
N GLU A 535 -31.98 -12.47 -50.00
CA GLU A 535 -33.44 -12.47 -49.79
C GLU A 535 -34.21 -13.28 -50.86
N HIS A 536 -33.61 -13.47 -52.04
CA HIS A 536 -34.13 -14.35 -53.09
C HIS A 536 -33.21 -15.56 -53.30
N PRO A 537 -33.17 -16.54 -52.38
CA PRO A 537 -32.50 -17.80 -52.66
C PRO A 537 -33.23 -18.44 -53.84
N LYS A 538 -32.48 -18.71 -54.92
CA LYS A 538 -32.98 -19.44 -56.09
C LYS A 538 -33.73 -20.69 -55.64
N VAL A 539 -35.05 -20.67 -55.82
CA VAL A 539 -35.86 -21.88 -55.91
C VAL A 539 -35.54 -22.48 -57.28
N GLU A 540 -34.49 -23.28 -57.35
CA GLU A 540 -34.22 -24.14 -58.51
C GLU A 540 -34.18 -25.60 -58.01
N SER A 541 -35.31 -26.23 -58.32
CA SER A 541 -35.66 -27.65 -58.39
C SER A 541 -34.71 -28.52 -59.20
#